data_AF-A0A835ST52-F1
#
_entry.id   AF-A0A835ST52-F1
#
_cell.length_a   1.000
_cell.length_b   1.000
_cell.length_c   1.000
_cell.angle_alpha   90.00
_cell.angle_beta   90.00
_cell.angle_gamma   90.00
#
_symmetry.space_group_name_H-M   'P 1'
#
loop_
_entity.id
_entity.type
_entity.pdbx_description
1 polymer ?
#
loop_
_entity_poly.entity_id
_entity_poly.type
_entity_poly.pdbx_seq_one_letter_code
_entity_poly.pdbx_strand_id
1 'polypeptide(L)'
;MGSASSARASTRVAPASHAASPVVVAAAPRCPASSLAAPVVWGSSAPQRPLPPLRAPPCRATLDSPEIAPLVEAMVAARPAQTSRDQLTKCLSLIDDINSKDPSQVEWGGKRHPYRQLFGHWLSEQVTQLDPGAPDELFILARGKNIESWRLSEIKRDDYSPNSIGQKQWEQDRKAWLARRLTDVMRSAGYSEASSKLVEDFMLGRDLPDPRDVRLYDVTGPMGATNYRLLELLQMVQTLRDAEALVFLDKTFPRMFEELPADEVLAAVKRELAGVSKKCLATALSKPWPPLARKLLGRALPAPPGWGDVLREVEGVAAASSHPGDWRYKDFDYE
;
A
#
# COMPACT_ATOMS: atom_id res chain seq x y z
N MET A 1 -79.95 17.12 16.87
CA MET A 1 -80.74 16.00 17.44
C MET A 1 -80.23 14.70 16.84
N GLY A 2 -79.87 13.73 17.71
CA GLY A 2 -79.65 12.29 17.43
C GLY A 2 -78.57 11.91 16.41
N SER A 3 -77.36 11.45 16.77
CA SER A 3 -76.96 10.19 17.45
C SER A 3 -77.20 8.91 16.62
N ALA A 4 -76.08 8.27 16.20
CA ALA A 4 -75.82 6.81 16.07
C ALA A 4 -74.54 6.65 15.21
N SER A 5 -73.34 6.50 15.77
CA SER A 5 -72.73 5.30 16.36
C SER A 5 -72.63 4.10 15.40
N SER A 6 -71.43 3.86 14.85
CA SER A 6 -70.98 2.49 14.53
C SER A 6 -69.45 2.38 14.49
N ALA A 7 -68.96 1.64 15.49
CA ALA A 7 -67.81 0.74 15.56
C ALA A 7 -66.48 1.02 14.80
N ARG A 8 -65.43 1.14 15.62
CA ARG A 8 -64.01 0.94 15.35
C ARG A 8 -63.69 -0.45 14.81
N ALA A 9 -62.73 -0.52 13.87
CA ALA A 9 -61.72 -1.58 13.82
C ALA A 9 -60.40 -0.97 13.30
N SER A 10 -59.57 -0.49 14.24
CA SER A 10 -58.17 -0.16 13.97
C SER A 10 -57.34 -1.43 14.02
N THR A 11 -56.90 -1.91 12.86
CA THR A 11 -55.90 -2.97 12.77
C THR A 11 -54.54 -2.39 13.16
N ARG A 12 -54.12 -2.67 14.41
CA ARG A 12 -52.74 -2.53 14.86
C ARG A 12 -51.88 -3.49 14.05
N VAL A 13 -50.99 -2.96 13.21
CA VAL A 13 -49.83 -3.71 12.71
C VAL A 13 -48.71 -3.53 13.74
N ALA A 14 -48.44 -4.59 14.50
CA ALA A 14 -47.25 -4.68 15.33
C ALA A 14 -46.02 -5.01 14.44
N PRO A 15 -44.82 -4.52 14.79
CA PRO A 15 -43.61 -4.80 14.03
C PRO A 15 -43.14 -6.24 14.29
N ALA A 16 -42.97 -7.01 13.22
CA ALA A 16 -42.39 -8.34 13.28
C ALA A 16 -40.88 -8.24 13.52
N SER A 17 -40.47 -8.66 14.72
CA SER A 17 -39.10 -9.00 15.09
C SER A 17 -38.71 -10.36 14.49
N HIS A 18 -37.81 -10.38 13.51
CA HIS A 18 -37.05 -11.58 13.12
C HIS A 18 -35.57 -11.16 13.09
N ALA A 19 -34.82 -11.39 14.17
CA ALA A 19 -34.21 -12.67 14.55
C ALA A 19 -33.20 -13.15 13.49
N ALA A 20 -31.94 -13.10 13.90
CA ALA A 20 -30.76 -13.51 13.16
C ALA A 20 -30.91 -14.93 12.61
N SER A 21 -30.61 -15.10 11.32
CA SER A 21 -30.38 -16.42 10.74
C SER A 21 -28.90 -16.79 10.88
N PRO A 22 -28.57 -17.96 11.45
CA PRO A 22 -27.20 -18.44 11.53
C PRO A 22 -26.72 -18.97 10.18
N VAL A 23 -25.46 -18.69 9.89
CA VAL A 23 -24.69 -19.21 8.76
C VAL A 23 -24.64 -20.74 8.85
N VAL A 24 -25.26 -21.42 7.88
CA VAL A 24 -25.12 -22.87 7.71
C VAL A 24 -23.80 -23.14 6.99
N VAL A 25 -22.84 -23.69 7.73
CA VAL A 25 -21.60 -24.26 7.20
C VAL A 25 -21.94 -25.60 6.54
N ALA A 26 -21.86 -25.66 5.22
CA ALA A 26 -21.98 -26.91 4.48
C ALA A 26 -20.72 -27.77 4.71
N ALA A 27 -20.90 -28.91 5.40
CA ALA A 27 -19.88 -29.92 5.60
C ALA A 27 -19.59 -30.68 4.29
N ALA A 28 -18.32 -30.81 3.94
CA ALA A 28 -17.86 -31.66 2.84
C ALA A 28 -18.07 -33.15 3.18
N PRO A 29 -18.44 -34.00 2.20
CA PRO A 29 -18.65 -35.42 2.44
C PRO A 29 -17.32 -36.16 2.69
N ARG A 30 -17.32 -36.99 3.74
CA ARG A 30 -16.23 -37.92 4.10
C ARG A 30 -16.22 -39.11 3.15
N CYS A 31 -15.08 -39.38 2.50
CA CYS A 31 -14.83 -40.65 1.81
C CYS A 31 -14.36 -41.73 2.81
N PRO A 32 -14.75 -43.01 2.64
CA PRO A 32 -14.38 -44.09 3.55
C PRO A 32 -12.95 -44.59 3.29
N ALA A 33 -12.31 -45.03 4.38
CA ALA A 33 -11.01 -45.68 4.39
C ALA A 33 -11.05 -47.05 3.70
N SER A 34 -9.96 -47.41 3.00
CA SER A 34 -9.68 -48.79 2.63
C SER A 34 -8.17 -49.05 2.58
N SER A 35 -7.76 -49.95 3.47
CA SER A 35 -6.76 -51.02 3.33
C SER A 35 -5.30 -50.70 2.97
N LEU A 36 -4.47 -51.02 3.96
CA LEU A 36 -3.02 -51.29 3.95
C LEU A 36 -2.52 -52.08 2.73
N ALA A 37 -1.42 -51.62 2.14
CA ALA A 37 -0.46 -52.43 1.38
C ALA A 37 0.97 -51.96 1.70
N ALA A 38 1.88 -52.94 1.80
CA ALA A 38 3.23 -52.89 2.37
C ALA A 38 4.24 -51.99 1.61
N PRO A 39 5.40 -51.65 2.21
CA PRO A 39 6.30 -50.63 1.70
C PRO A 39 7.17 -51.19 0.56
N VAL A 40 7.15 -50.50 -0.57
CA VAL A 40 8.08 -50.73 -1.67
C VAL A 40 9.27 -49.78 -1.45
N VAL A 41 10.40 -50.35 -1.00
CA VAL A 41 11.69 -49.66 -0.89
C VAL A 41 12.24 -49.50 -2.30
N TRP A 42 12.24 -48.28 -2.85
CA TRP A 42 13.00 -47.95 -4.06
C TRP A 42 14.33 -47.31 -3.65
N GLY A 43 15.39 -47.96 -4.09
CA GLY A 43 16.76 -47.52 -3.90
C GLY A 43 17.01 -46.14 -4.52
N SER A 44 17.76 -45.35 -3.78
CA SER A 44 18.29 -44.05 -4.13
C SER A 44 19.11 -44.09 -5.43
N SER A 45 18.91 -43.08 -6.28
CA SER A 45 19.93 -42.31 -7.05
C SER A 45 19.31 -41.77 -8.34
N ALA A 46 18.42 -40.79 -8.23
CA ALA A 46 18.08 -39.93 -9.36
C ALA A 46 19.15 -38.82 -9.44
N PRO A 47 19.74 -38.55 -10.61
CA PRO A 47 20.68 -37.44 -10.75
C PRO A 47 19.92 -36.14 -10.46
N GLN A 48 20.36 -35.41 -9.43
CA GLN A 48 19.82 -34.11 -9.11
C GLN A 48 20.06 -33.21 -10.33
N ARG A 49 18.98 -32.76 -10.98
CA ARG A 49 19.08 -31.64 -11.93
C ARG A 49 19.74 -30.49 -11.18
N PRO A 50 20.80 -29.87 -11.72
CA PRO A 50 21.37 -28.70 -11.09
C PRO A 50 20.26 -27.66 -10.91
N LEU A 51 20.11 -27.17 -9.68
CA LEU A 51 19.27 -26.03 -9.39
C LEU A 51 19.64 -24.92 -10.41
N PRO A 52 18.66 -24.26 -11.05
CA PRO A 52 18.98 -23.08 -11.85
C PRO A 52 19.79 -22.13 -10.97
N PRO A 53 20.83 -21.45 -11.50
CA PRO A 53 21.58 -20.50 -10.71
C PRO A 53 20.58 -19.55 -10.07
N LEU A 54 20.68 -19.37 -8.74
CA LEU A 54 19.92 -18.38 -8.01
C LEU A 54 20.05 -17.08 -8.80
N ARG A 55 18.97 -16.66 -9.47
CA ARG A 55 18.92 -15.33 -10.08
C ARG A 55 19.23 -14.38 -8.95
N ALA A 56 20.39 -13.72 -9.01
CA ALA A 56 20.76 -12.71 -8.04
C ALA A 56 19.58 -11.73 -7.93
N PRO A 57 19.17 -11.33 -6.72
CA PRO A 57 18.25 -10.22 -6.61
C PRO A 57 18.87 -9.05 -7.38
N PRO A 58 18.11 -8.36 -8.25
CA PRO A 58 18.64 -7.23 -8.99
C PRO A 58 19.24 -6.25 -7.98
N CYS A 59 20.45 -5.74 -8.25
CA CYS A 59 21.07 -4.71 -7.43
C CYS A 59 20.19 -3.46 -7.51
N ARG A 60 19.32 -3.26 -6.52
CA ARG A 60 18.37 -2.15 -6.46
C ARG A 60 19.01 -0.93 -5.81
N ALA A 61 18.91 0.23 -6.45
CA ALA A 61 19.22 1.49 -5.78
C ALA A 61 17.93 2.10 -5.23
N THR A 62 17.91 2.40 -3.94
CA THR A 62 16.78 3.05 -3.28
C THR A 62 17.13 4.50 -2.96
N LEU A 63 16.16 5.30 -2.50
CA LEU A 63 16.44 6.65 -2.01
C LEU A 63 17.43 6.67 -0.82
N ASP A 64 17.51 5.56 -0.07
CA ASP A 64 18.45 5.39 1.05
C ASP A 64 19.86 4.94 0.60
N SER A 65 20.10 4.75 -0.70
CA SER A 65 21.42 4.33 -1.21
C SER A 65 22.44 5.47 -1.03
N PRO A 66 23.71 5.19 -0.66
CA PRO A 66 24.69 6.21 -0.30
C PRO A 66 25.00 7.20 -1.43
N GLU A 67 24.83 6.79 -2.69
CA GLU A 67 24.98 7.64 -3.87
C GLU A 67 23.81 8.62 -4.08
N ILE A 68 22.61 8.26 -3.61
CA ILE A 68 21.36 8.99 -3.85
C ILE A 68 20.96 9.82 -2.64
N ALA A 69 21.21 9.33 -1.42
CA ALA A 69 20.83 9.99 -0.18
C ALA A 69 21.32 11.45 -0.10
N PRO A 70 22.57 11.81 -0.48
CA PRO A 70 23.00 13.21 -0.48
C PRO A 70 22.20 14.09 -1.46
N LEU A 71 21.75 13.54 -2.59
CA LEU A 71 20.91 14.27 -3.55
C LEU A 71 19.52 14.54 -2.98
N VAL A 72 18.96 13.57 -2.25
CA VAL A 72 17.67 13.70 -1.55
C VAL A 72 17.78 14.73 -0.43
N GLU A 73 18.85 14.69 0.37
CA GLU A 73 19.11 15.68 1.42
C GLU A 73 19.24 17.10 0.84
N ALA A 74 19.99 17.25 -0.25
CA ALA A 74 20.12 18.53 -0.95
C ALA A 74 18.78 19.03 -1.48
N MET A 75 17.95 18.14 -2.05
CA MET A 75 16.61 18.47 -2.51
C MET A 75 15.71 18.94 -1.36
N VAL A 76 15.67 18.19 -0.25
CA VAL A 76 14.87 18.53 0.93
C VAL A 76 15.31 19.87 1.52
N ALA A 77 16.62 20.12 1.58
CA ALA A 77 17.17 21.41 2.02
C ALA A 77 16.84 22.57 1.07
N ALA A 78 16.68 22.29 -0.24
CA ALA A 78 16.32 23.26 -1.26
C ALA A 78 14.81 23.55 -1.35
N ARG A 79 13.96 22.84 -0.60
CA ARG A 79 12.51 23.09 -0.63
C ARG A 79 12.19 24.52 -0.15
N PRO A 80 11.20 25.18 -0.77
CA PRO A 80 10.78 26.51 -0.31
C PRO A 80 10.26 26.44 1.12
N ALA A 81 10.53 27.50 1.90
CA ALA A 81 10.02 27.60 3.26
C ALA A 81 8.48 27.52 3.26
N GLN A 82 7.93 26.73 4.18
CA GLN A 82 6.50 26.55 4.32
C GLN A 82 5.86 27.84 4.85
N THR A 83 5.14 28.55 4.00
CA THR A 83 4.34 29.74 4.34
C THR A 83 2.94 29.34 4.83
N SER A 84 2.02 30.28 5.10
CA SER A 84 0.65 29.91 5.52
C SER A 84 -0.01 29.04 4.45
N ARG A 85 -0.43 27.84 4.85
CA ARG A 85 -1.02 26.84 3.95
C ARG A 85 -2.54 26.96 3.90
N ASP A 86 -3.05 28.16 3.69
CA ASP A 86 -4.50 28.43 3.75
C ASP A 86 -5.28 27.64 2.69
N GLN A 87 -4.69 27.49 1.49
CA GLN A 87 -5.24 26.65 0.42
C GLN A 87 -5.29 25.17 0.81
N LEU A 88 -4.23 24.65 1.45
CA LEU A 88 -4.19 23.27 1.93
C LEU A 88 -5.26 23.06 3.00
N THR A 89 -5.31 23.92 4.01
CA THR A 89 -6.31 23.83 5.09
C THR A 89 -7.73 23.80 4.53
N LYS A 90 -8.04 24.65 3.54
CA LYS A 90 -9.32 24.65 2.83
C LYS A 90 -9.56 23.35 2.06
N CYS A 91 -8.55 22.82 1.37
CA CYS A 91 -8.71 21.57 0.63
C CYS A 91 -8.95 20.37 1.57
N LEU A 92 -8.18 20.28 2.65
CA LEU A 92 -8.32 19.21 3.64
C LEU A 92 -9.67 19.28 4.35
N SER A 93 -10.19 20.47 4.66
CA SER A 93 -11.53 20.60 5.26
C SER A 93 -12.63 20.15 4.31
N LEU A 94 -12.54 20.48 3.01
CA LEU A 94 -13.50 20.00 2.01
C LEU A 94 -13.48 18.47 1.87
N ILE A 95 -12.29 17.85 1.92
CA ILE A 95 -12.15 16.39 1.93
C ILE A 95 -12.82 15.79 3.17
N ASP A 96 -12.63 16.41 4.33
CA ASP A 96 -13.23 15.97 5.59
C ASP A 96 -14.75 16.11 5.60
N ASP A 97 -15.28 17.22 5.06
CA ASP A 97 -16.71 17.45 4.94
C ASP A 97 -17.37 16.38 4.05
N ILE A 98 -16.69 15.98 2.97
CA ILE A 98 -17.14 14.86 2.15
C ILE A 98 -17.10 13.57 2.95
N ASN A 99 -15.94 13.22 3.52
CA ASN A 99 -15.72 11.96 4.23
C ASN A 99 -16.52 11.82 5.54
N SER A 100 -16.99 12.93 6.11
CA SER A 100 -17.88 12.93 7.27
C SER A 100 -19.23 12.26 6.99
N LYS A 101 -19.62 12.17 5.71
CA LYS A 101 -20.87 11.57 5.23
C LYS A 101 -20.76 10.05 5.05
N ASP A 102 -19.61 9.45 5.35
CA ASP A 102 -19.43 8.00 5.33
C ASP A 102 -20.39 7.33 6.34
N PRO A 103 -21.27 6.41 5.90
CA PRO A 103 -22.16 5.69 6.80
C PRO A 103 -21.42 4.71 7.72
N SER A 104 -20.20 4.30 7.36
CA SER A 104 -19.38 3.40 8.18
C SER A 104 -18.82 4.15 9.39
N GLN A 105 -19.14 3.67 10.59
CA GLN A 105 -18.68 4.26 11.86
C GLN A 105 -17.70 3.33 12.56
N VAL A 106 -16.63 3.90 13.11
CA VAL A 106 -15.62 3.19 13.91
C VAL A 106 -15.44 3.91 15.25
N GLU A 107 -15.31 3.14 16.31
CA GLU A 107 -15.02 3.65 17.65
C GLU A 107 -13.52 3.86 17.82
N TRP A 108 -13.12 5.10 18.10
CA TRP A 108 -11.73 5.49 18.34
C TRP A 108 -11.68 6.55 19.44
N GLY A 109 -10.82 6.35 20.44
CA GLY A 109 -10.72 7.29 21.57
C GLY A 109 -12.02 7.47 22.36
N GLY A 110 -12.87 6.43 22.41
CA GLY A 110 -14.17 6.48 23.09
C GLY A 110 -15.26 7.27 22.35
N LYS A 111 -15.02 7.69 21.11
CA LYS A 111 -15.99 8.39 20.27
C LYS A 111 -16.19 7.65 18.94
N ARG A 112 -17.37 7.82 18.33
CA ARG A 112 -17.67 7.28 16.99
C ARG A 112 -17.28 8.27 15.92
N HIS A 113 -16.53 7.79 14.94
CA HIS A 113 -16.04 8.58 13.82
C HIS A 113 -16.36 7.88 12.49
N PRO A 114 -16.70 8.64 11.43
CA PRO A 114 -16.78 8.11 10.08
C PRO A 114 -15.44 7.49 9.66
N TYR A 115 -15.45 6.25 9.17
CA TYR A 115 -14.22 5.48 8.94
C TYR A 115 -13.29 6.16 7.94
N ARG A 116 -13.80 6.62 6.79
CA ARG A 116 -12.95 7.27 5.77
C ARG A 116 -12.33 8.57 6.24
N GLN A 117 -13.06 9.34 7.04
CA GLN A 117 -12.52 10.57 7.64
C GLN A 117 -11.36 10.23 8.57
N LEU A 118 -11.58 9.28 9.49
CA LEU A 118 -10.58 8.86 10.46
C LEU A 118 -9.32 8.25 9.79
N PHE A 119 -9.52 7.44 8.74
CA PHE A 119 -8.42 6.89 7.97
C PHE A 119 -7.56 7.99 7.32
N GLY A 120 -8.19 9.01 6.73
CA GLY A 120 -7.48 10.17 6.18
C GLY A 120 -6.64 10.90 7.23
N HIS A 121 -7.18 11.08 8.45
CA HIS A 121 -6.42 11.66 9.56
C HIS A 121 -5.18 10.82 9.92
N TRP A 122 -5.33 9.50 10.07
CA TRP A 122 -4.20 8.62 10.40
C TRP A 122 -3.10 8.68 9.34
N LEU A 123 -3.47 8.69 8.06
CA LEU A 123 -2.49 8.73 6.98
C LEU A 123 -1.78 10.08 6.92
N SER A 124 -2.52 11.19 7.09
CA SER A 124 -1.92 12.53 7.19
C SER A 124 -0.96 12.67 8.38
N GLU A 125 -1.28 12.05 9.52
CA GLU A 125 -0.40 12.05 10.69
C GLU A 125 0.92 11.32 10.38
N GLN A 126 0.85 10.13 9.76
CA GLN A 126 2.06 9.40 9.35
C GLN A 126 2.91 10.17 8.33
N VAL A 127 2.28 10.79 7.32
CA VAL A 127 3.00 11.63 6.35
C VAL A 127 3.70 12.80 7.04
N THR A 128 3.02 13.47 7.99
CA THR A 128 3.62 14.59 8.75
C THR A 128 4.86 14.14 9.53
N GLN A 129 4.85 12.92 10.09
CA GLN A 129 5.99 12.37 10.83
C GLN A 129 7.14 11.94 9.90
N LEU A 130 6.82 11.38 8.74
CA LEU A 130 7.81 10.86 7.79
C LEU A 130 8.50 11.98 7.00
N ASP A 131 7.72 12.95 6.52
CA ASP A 131 8.17 14.12 5.77
C ASP A 131 7.38 15.38 6.20
N PRO A 132 7.79 16.06 7.28
CA PRO A 132 7.19 17.32 7.71
C PRO A 132 7.28 18.40 6.62
N GLY A 133 8.32 18.29 5.78
CA GLY A 133 8.67 19.17 4.68
C GLY A 133 7.79 19.03 3.44
N ALA A 134 6.92 18.02 3.38
CA ALA A 134 6.28 17.56 2.16
C ALA A 134 5.46 18.64 1.42
N PRO A 135 5.32 18.51 0.08
CA PRO A 135 4.46 19.35 -0.72
C PRO A 135 2.98 19.13 -0.38
N ASP A 136 2.16 20.15 -0.63
CA ASP A 136 0.72 20.13 -0.36
C ASP A 136 0.02 18.94 -1.04
N GLU A 137 0.45 18.58 -2.25
CA GLU A 137 -0.07 17.45 -3.02
C GLU A 137 0.02 16.14 -2.24
N LEU A 138 1.09 15.91 -1.47
CA LEU A 138 1.25 14.69 -0.67
C LEU A 138 0.27 14.66 0.51
N PHE A 139 0.06 15.80 1.17
CA PHE A 139 -0.93 15.89 2.25
C PHE A 139 -2.36 15.70 1.73
N ILE A 140 -2.68 16.25 0.55
CA ILE A 140 -3.96 16.06 -0.13
C ILE A 140 -4.15 14.59 -0.50
N LEU A 141 -3.13 13.93 -1.07
CA LEU A 141 -3.16 12.51 -1.40
C LEU A 141 -3.40 11.65 -0.17
N ALA A 142 -2.70 11.91 0.93
CA ALA A 142 -2.88 11.18 2.18
C ALA A 142 -4.30 11.34 2.73
N ARG A 143 -4.80 12.57 2.77
CA ARG A 143 -6.14 12.87 3.29
C ARG A 143 -7.26 12.33 2.42
N GLY A 144 -7.08 12.43 1.11
CA GLY A 144 -8.06 12.13 0.07
C GLY A 144 -7.96 10.73 -0.53
N LYS A 145 -7.02 9.87 -0.07
CA LYS A 145 -6.76 8.54 -0.66
C LYS A 145 -8.03 7.70 -0.86
N ASN A 146 -8.92 7.73 0.13
CA ASN A 146 -10.17 6.97 0.13
C ASN A 146 -11.40 7.89 0.07
N ILE A 147 -11.26 9.09 -0.51
CA ILE A 147 -12.32 10.09 -0.59
C ILE A 147 -13.61 9.49 -1.15
N GLU A 148 -14.72 9.57 -0.41
CA GLU A 148 -16.05 9.10 -0.85
C GLU A 148 -16.09 7.66 -1.42
N SER A 149 -15.13 6.85 -1.01
CA SER A 149 -15.00 5.46 -1.48
C SER A 149 -16.16 4.55 -1.06
N TRP A 150 -17.04 4.96 -0.13
CA TRP A 150 -18.29 4.24 0.17
C TRP A 150 -19.29 4.29 -0.99
N ARG A 151 -19.17 5.25 -1.93
CA ARG A 151 -19.96 5.30 -3.18
C ARG A 151 -19.49 4.29 -4.22
N LEU A 152 -18.30 3.69 -4.07
CA LEU A 152 -17.79 2.73 -5.06
C LEU A 152 -18.64 1.46 -5.17
N SER A 153 -19.53 1.19 -4.22
CA SER A 153 -20.54 0.13 -4.35
C SER A 153 -21.53 0.38 -5.49
N GLU A 154 -21.66 1.62 -5.96
CA GLU A 154 -22.46 1.99 -7.14
C GLU A 154 -21.80 1.52 -8.45
N ILE A 155 -20.47 1.33 -8.46
CA ILE A 155 -19.70 0.76 -9.58
C ILE A 155 -19.64 -0.77 -9.40
N LYS A 156 -20.69 -1.46 -9.84
CA LYS A 156 -20.85 -2.90 -9.62
C LYS A 156 -19.90 -3.70 -10.50
N ARG A 157 -19.40 -4.82 -9.96
CA ARG A 157 -18.55 -5.75 -10.72
C ARG A 157 -19.31 -6.39 -11.89
N ASP A 158 -20.61 -6.62 -11.74
CA ASP A 158 -21.42 -7.35 -12.71
C ASP A 158 -21.68 -6.59 -14.03
N ASP A 159 -21.48 -5.26 -14.03
CA ASP A 159 -21.62 -4.42 -15.23
C ASP A 159 -20.46 -4.59 -16.22
N TYR A 160 -19.42 -5.34 -15.84
CA TYR A 160 -18.19 -5.55 -16.60
C TYR A 160 -18.03 -7.01 -17.02
N SER A 161 -17.34 -7.23 -18.15
CA SER A 161 -17.06 -8.57 -18.66
C SER A 161 -16.41 -9.47 -17.58
N PRO A 162 -16.77 -10.76 -17.49
CA PRO A 162 -16.21 -11.68 -16.48
C PRO A 162 -14.75 -12.08 -16.77
N ASN A 163 -14.10 -11.47 -17.77
CA ASN A 163 -12.71 -11.73 -18.11
C ASN A 163 -11.73 -10.75 -17.40
N SER A 164 -10.43 -11.00 -17.56
CA SER A 164 -9.37 -10.15 -16.98
C SER A 164 -9.44 -8.69 -17.47
N ILE A 165 -9.92 -8.45 -18.69
CA ILE A 165 -10.07 -7.09 -19.25
C ILE A 165 -11.16 -6.34 -18.49
N GLY A 166 -12.33 -6.95 -18.30
CA GLY A 166 -13.42 -6.36 -17.53
C GLY A 166 -13.04 -6.13 -16.07
N GLN A 167 -12.23 -7.01 -15.47
CA GLN A 167 -11.69 -6.77 -14.13
C GLN A 167 -10.78 -5.53 -14.08
N LYS A 168 -9.84 -5.40 -15.01
CA LYS A 168 -8.95 -4.23 -15.09
C LYS A 168 -9.74 -2.94 -15.32
N GLN A 169 -10.77 -3.00 -16.17
CA GLN A 169 -11.63 -1.85 -16.44
C GLN A 169 -12.41 -1.43 -15.20
N TRP A 170 -13.00 -2.38 -14.47
CA TRP A 170 -13.68 -2.12 -13.19
C TRP A 170 -12.74 -1.49 -12.15
N GLU A 171 -11.52 -2.01 -12.01
CA GLU A 171 -10.51 -1.44 -11.11
C GLU A 171 -10.11 -0.01 -11.54
N GLN A 172 -9.98 0.22 -12.85
CA GLN A 172 -9.63 1.54 -13.40
C GLN A 172 -10.75 2.56 -13.18
N ASP A 173 -12.01 2.20 -13.41
CA ASP A 173 -13.16 3.09 -13.23
C ASP A 173 -13.33 3.49 -11.76
N ARG A 174 -13.05 2.56 -10.83
CA ARG A 174 -13.04 2.87 -9.39
C ARG A 174 -11.92 3.86 -9.02
N LYS A 175 -10.73 3.71 -9.59
CA LYS A 175 -9.64 4.68 -9.39
C LYS A 175 -9.98 6.03 -10.01
N ALA A 176 -10.56 6.03 -11.21
CA ALA A 176 -10.98 7.25 -11.91
C ALA A 176 -12.07 8.01 -11.15
N TRP A 177 -13.00 7.31 -10.51
CA TRP A 177 -13.96 7.90 -9.59
C TRP A 177 -13.23 8.69 -8.49
N LEU A 178 -12.27 8.06 -7.81
CA LEU A 178 -11.55 8.66 -6.67
C LEU A 178 -10.69 9.85 -7.10
N ALA A 179 -9.96 9.68 -8.21
CA ALA A 179 -9.11 10.71 -8.79
C ALA A 179 -9.92 11.94 -9.22
N ARG A 180 -11.06 11.73 -9.92
CA ARG A 180 -11.97 12.82 -10.31
C ARG A 180 -12.48 13.56 -9.08
N ARG A 181 -12.94 12.83 -8.06
CA ARG A 181 -13.48 13.48 -6.87
C ARG A 181 -12.45 14.33 -6.17
N LEU A 182 -11.24 13.80 -5.99
CA LEU A 182 -10.17 14.52 -5.31
C LEU A 182 -9.75 15.77 -6.08
N THR A 183 -9.61 15.67 -7.40
CA THR A 183 -9.23 16.82 -8.24
C THR A 183 -10.31 17.89 -8.32
N ASP A 184 -11.60 17.52 -8.30
CA ASP A 184 -12.70 18.50 -8.21
C ASP A 184 -12.63 19.32 -6.91
N VAL A 185 -12.27 18.67 -5.80
CA VAL A 185 -12.05 19.35 -4.50
C VAL A 185 -10.83 20.27 -4.56
N MET A 186 -9.72 19.81 -5.15
CA MET A 186 -8.52 20.64 -5.34
C MET A 186 -8.80 21.89 -6.17
N ARG A 187 -9.52 21.76 -7.29
CA ARG A 187 -9.95 22.89 -8.13
C ARG A 187 -10.83 23.87 -7.35
N SER A 188 -11.74 23.37 -6.53
CA SER A 188 -12.59 24.19 -5.65
C SER A 188 -11.81 24.91 -4.54
N ALA A 189 -10.70 24.32 -4.09
CA ALA A 189 -9.78 24.92 -3.13
C ALA A 189 -8.86 25.98 -3.76
N GLY A 190 -8.67 25.95 -5.09
CA GLY A 190 -7.89 26.93 -5.85
C GLY A 190 -6.53 26.42 -6.34
N TYR A 191 -6.30 25.10 -6.32
CA TYR A 191 -5.07 24.51 -6.84
C TYR A 191 -4.99 24.60 -8.37
N SER A 192 -3.77 24.69 -8.88
CA SER A 192 -3.50 24.71 -10.32
C SER A 192 -3.88 23.40 -11.00
N GLU A 193 -4.09 23.46 -12.32
CA GLU A 193 -4.27 22.24 -13.14
C GLU A 193 -3.06 21.32 -13.10
N ALA A 194 -1.84 21.87 -12.97
CA ALA A 194 -0.62 21.06 -12.88
C ALA A 194 -0.58 20.23 -11.59
N SER A 195 -0.90 20.84 -10.44
CA SER A 195 -1.02 20.15 -9.15
C SER A 195 -2.14 19.11 -9.15
N SER A 196 -3.30 19.48 -9.71
CA SER A 196 -4.44 18.57 -9.83
C SER A 196 -4.12 17.36 -10.71
N LYS A 197 -3.43 17.57 -11.84
CA LYS A 197 -2.99 16.48 -12.72
C LYS A 197 -1.99 15.55 -12.04
N LEU A 198 -1.02 16.09 -11.29
CA LEU A 198 -0.09 15.28 -10.52
C LEU A 198 -0.85 14.35 -9.56
N VAL A 199 -1.79 14.89 -8.77
CA VAL A 199 -2.59 14.10 -7.84
C VAL A 199 -3.46 13.08 -8.58
N GLU A 200 -4.02 13.43 -9.73
CA GLU A 200 -4.75 12.49 -10.59
C GLU A 200 -3.88 11.30 -11.02
N ASP A 201 -2.67 11.58 -11.49
CA ASP A 201 -1.72 10.57 -11.94
C ASP A 201 -1.28 9.65 -10.79
N PHE A 202 -1.12 10.20 -9.57
CA PHE A 202 -0.90 9.41 -8.35
C PHE A 202 -2.06 8.46 -8.04
N MET A 203 -3.29 8.95 -8.12
CA MET A 203 -4.48 8.15 -7.81
C MET A 203 -4.73 7.05 -8.84
N LEU A 204 -4.41 7.32 -10.11
CA LEU A 204 -4.55 6.36 -11.20
C LEU A 204 -3.36 5.39 -11.30
N GLY A 205 -2.18 5.79 -10.79
CA GLY A 205 -0.93 5.06 -10.95
C GLY A 205 -0.33 5.22 -12.35
N ARG A 206 -0.49 6.40 -12.98
CA ARG A 206 0.05 6.72 -14.31
C ARG A 206 1.37 7.46 -14.17
N ASP A 207 2.36 7.10 -15.00
CA ASP A 207 3.64 7.81 -15.13
C ASP A 207 4.37 8.08 -13.80
N LEU A 208 4.15 7.24 -12.79
CA LEU A 208 4.81 7.36 -11.50
C LEU A 208 6.15 6.61 -11.51
N PRO A 209 7.22 7.21 -10.98
CA PRO A 209 8.49 6.53 -10.84
C PRO A 209 8.45 5.53 -9.68
N ASP A 210 9.14 4.39 -9.81
CA ASP A 210 9.23 3.37 -8.76
C ASP A 210 10.44 3.62 -7.85
N PRO A 211 10.24 3.95 -6.55
CA PRO A 211 11.34 4.19 -5.62
C PRO A 211 12.13 2.93 -5.24
N ARG A 212 11.65 1.75 -5.62
CA ARG A 212 12.36 0.48 -5.40
C ARG A 212 13.63 0.35 -6.22
N ASP A 213 13.71 1.02 -7.37
CA ASP A 213 14.91 1.04 -8.19
C ASP A 213 15.08 2.37 -8.94
N VAL A 214 15.78 3.29 -8.29
CA VAL A 214 16.02 4.66 -8.77
C VAL A 214 16.94 4.70 -10.00
N ARG A 215 17.76 3.66 -10.24
CA ARG A 215 18.65 3.55 -11.41
C ARG A 215 17.93 3.54 -12.74
N LEU A 216 16.63 3.23 -12.75
CA LEU A 216 15.79 3.27 -13.94
C LEU A 216 15.56 4.71 -14.43
N TYR A 217 15.89 5.71 -13.61
CA TYR A 217 15.64 7.11 -13.89
C TYR A 217 16.92 7.92 -13.84
N ASP A 218 17.00 8.90 -14.74
CA ASP A 218 18.10 9.86 -14.72
C ASP A 218 17.83 10.96 -13.67
N VAL A 219 18.23 10.66 -12.43
CA VAL A 219 18.15 11.61 -11.30
C VAL A 219 19.22 12.69 -11.37
N THR A 220 20.26 12.49 -12.18
CA THR A 220 21.35 13.43 -12.45
C THR A 220 21.31 13.83 -13.92
N GLY A 221 20.43 14.77 -14.24
CA GLY A 221 20.14 15.18 -15.62
C GLY A 221 21.35 15.74 -16.40
N PRO A 222 21.13 16.32 -17.58
CA PRO A 222 22.20 16.77 -18.46
C PRO A 222 23.13 17.75 -17.75
N MET A 223 24.44 17.62 -17.98
CA MET A 223 25.51 18.38 -17.30
C MET A 223 25.68 18.09 -15.79
N GLY A 224 25.08 17.01 -15.26
CA GLY A 224 25.23 16.61 -13.86
C GLY A 224 24.33 17.38 -12.89
N ALA A 225 23.33 18.12 -13.39
CA ALA A 225 22.36 18.81 -12.55
C ALA A 225 21.32 17.84 -11.98
N THR A 226 21.10 17.87 -10.67
CA THR A 226 20.13 16.99 -10.02
C THR A 226 18.70 17.33 -10.43
N ASN A 227 17.93 16.31 -10.82
CA ASN A 227 16.52 16.44 -11.15
C ASN A 227 15.66 16.37 -9.88
N TYR A 228 15.58 17.49 -9.16
CA TYR A 228 14.80 17.60 -7.91
C TYR A 228 13.32 17.28 -8.10
N ARG A 229 12.73 17.57 -9.26
CA ARG A 229 11.32 17.24 -9.50
C ARG A 229 11.09 15.73 -9.51
N LEU A 230 11.98 14.98 -10.15
CA LEU A 230 11.90 13.51 -10.18
C LEU A 230 12.17 12.91 -8.80
N LEU A 231 13.18 13.40 -8.09
CA LEU A 231 13.47 12.94 -6.73
C LEU A 231 12.31 13.22 -5.77
N GLU A 232 11.65 14.38 -5.91
CA GLU A 232 10.49 14.74 -5.09
C GLU A 232 9.33 13.78 -5.36
N LEU A 233 9.06 13.44 -6.63
CA LEU A 233 8.05 12.46 -7.00
C LEU A 233 8.36 11.06 -6.43
N LEU A 234 9.60 10.60 -6.54
CA LEU A 234 10.06 9.34 -5.94
C LEU A 234 9.86 9.32 -4.43
N GLN A 235 10.22 10.42 -3.76
CA GLN A 235 10.07 10.57 -2.31
C GLN A 235 8.60 10.61 -1.88
N MET A 236 7.73 11.30 -2.63
CA MET A 236 6.28 11.31 -2.40
C MET A 236 5.69 9.90 -2.50
N VAL A 237 6.05 9.13 -3.53
CA VAL A 237 5.60 7.73 -3.70
C VAL A 237 6.06 6.87 -2.53
N GLN A 238 7.34 6.96 -2.15
CA GLN A 238 7.89 6.18 -1.04
C GLN A 238 7.24 6.57 0.30
N THR A 239 7.07 7.86 0.55
CA THR A 239 6.49 8.37 1.81
C THR A 239 5.04 7.94 1.95
N LEU A 240 4.25 8.03 0.88
CA LEU A 240 2.85 7.57 0.91
C LEU A 240 2.78 6.06 1.17
N ARG A 241 3.66 5.27 0.53
CA ARG A 241 3.74 3.81 0.73
C ARG A 241 4.12 3.45 2.17
N ASP A 242 5.10 4.14 2.73
CA ASP A 242 5.54 3.96 4.11
C ASP A 242 4.43 4.34 5.10
N ALA A 243 3.74 5.45 4.85
CA ALA A 243 2.61 5.90 5.66
C ALA A 243 1.48 4.87 5.66
N GLU A 244 1.11 4.33 4.49
CA GLU A 244 0.10 3.27 4.36
C GLU A 244 0.49 2.01 5.15
N ALA A 245 1.75 1.59 5.05
CA ALA A 245 2.26 0.43 5.79
C ALA A 245 2.24 0.64 7.31
N LEU A 246 2.62 1.83 7.80
CA LEU A 246 2.57 2.16 9.22
C LEU A 246 1.15 2.22 9.75
N VAL A 247 0.20 2.83 9.01
CA VAL A 247 -1.23 2.83 9.38
C VAL A 247 -1.76 1.40 9.42
N PHE A 248 -1.41 0.56 8.44
CA PHE A 248 -1.81 -0.85 8.45
C PHE A 248 -1.31 -1.58 9.70
N LEU A 249 -0.02 -1.43 10.04
CA LEU A 249 0.56 -2.06 11.22
C LEU A 249 -0.06 -1.58 12.53
N ASP A 250 -0.45 -0.31 12.61
CA ASP A 250 -1.00 0.25 13.84
C ASP A 250 -2.48 -0.04 14.04
N LYS A 251 -3.26 -0.03 12.96
CA LYS A 251 -4.74 -0.01 13.05
C LYS A 251 -5.35 -1.33 12.62
N THR A 252 -4.74 -2.02 11.67
CA THR A 252 -5.34 -3.22 11.03
C THR A 252 -4.68 -4.50 11.52
N PHE A 253 -3.35 -4.51 11.63
CA PHE A 253 -2.58 -5.69 11.98
C PHE A 253 -2.96 -6.31 13.34
N PRO A 254 -3.18 -5.56 14.45
CA PRO A 254 -3.53 -6.17 15.74
C PRO A 254 -4.82 -6.99 15.66
N ARG A 255 -5.84 -6.43 15.02
CA ARG A 255 -7.14 -7.09 14.83
C ARG A 255 -7.00 -8.31 13.91
N MET A 256 -6.28 -8.18 12.80
CA MET A 256 -6.02 -9.31 11.89
C MET A 256 -5.26 -10.45 12.57
N PHE A 257 -4.30 -10.11 13.44
CA PHE A 257 -3.49 -11.07 14.17
C PHE A 257 -4.33 -11.91 15.15
N GLU A 258 -5.41 -11.34 15.68
CA GLU A 258 -6.34 -12.04 16.58
C GLU A 258 -7.42 -12.85 15.83
N GLU A 259 -7.91 -12.33 14.70
CA GLU A 259 -9.06 -12.90 13.99
C GLU A 259 -8.70 -13.93 12.91
N LEU A 260 -7.51 -13.83 12.30
CA LEU A 260 -7.15 -14.61 11.10
C LEU A 260 -6.05 -15.65 11.33
N PRO A 261 -5.98 -16.70 10.50
CA PRO A 261 -4.88 -17.67 10.52
C PRO A 261 -3.52 -17.01 10.25
N ALA A 262 -2.47 -17.52 10.91
CA ALA A 262 -1.13 -16.95 10.85
C ALA A 262 -0.56 -16.83 9.42
N ASP A 263 -0.89 -17.76 8.52
CA ASP A 263 -0.41 -17.75 7.13
C ASP A 263 -1.02 -16.61 6.31
N GLU A 264 -2.30 -16.29 6.53
CA GLU A 264 -2.99 -15.17 5.89
C GLU A 264 -2.45 -13.83 6.40
N VAL A 265 -2.24 -13.73 7.72
CA VAL A 265 -1.62 -12.56 8.34
C VAL A 265 -0.21 -12.35 7.79
N LEU A 266 0.60 -13.42 7.69
CA LEU A 266 1.94 -13.35 7.13
C LEU A 266 1.92 -12.88 5.66
N ALA A 267 1.01 -13.41 4.84
CA ALA A 267 0.85 -12.99 3.45
C ALA A 267 0.44 -11.51 3.33
N ALA A 268 -0.46 -11.05 4.20
CA ALA A 268 -0.88 -9.66 4.25
C ALA A 268 0.27 -8.72 4.64
N VAL A 269 0.97 -9.02 5.73
CA VAL A 269 2.12 -8.23 6.18
C VAL A 269 3.21 -8.18 5.10
N LYS A 270 3.51 -9.31 4.45
CA LYS A 270 4.49 -9.35 3.34
C LYS A 270 4.10 -8.43 2.18
N ARG A 271 2.80 -8.36 1.85
CA ARG A 271 2.30 -7.49 0.78
C ARG A 271 2.41 -6.01 1.14
N GLU A 272 2.06 -5.65 2.37
CA GLU A 272 2.12 -4.27 2.82
C GLU A 272 3.55 -3.78 3.01
N LEU A 273 4.43 -4.60 3.58
CA LEU A 273 5.85 -4.29 3.74
C LEU A 273 6.66 -4.45 2.44
N ALA A 274 6.03 -4.83 1.32
CA ALA A 274 6.74 -4.92 0.05
C ALA A 274 7.13 -3.52 -0.46
N GLY A 275 8.43 -3.23 -0.45
CA GLY A 275 9.00 -2.00 -0.98
C GLY A 275 8.79 -0.76 -0.11
N VAL A 276 8.64 -0.93 1.21
CA VAL A 276 8.74 0.17 2.17
C VAL A 276 10.21 0.55 2.40
N SER A 277 10.49 1.77 2.84
CA SER A 277 11.85 2.26 3.10
C SER A 277 12.50 1.58 4.29
N LYS A 278 13.84 1.68 4.38
CA LYS A 278 14.58 1.18 5.55
C LYS A 278 14.17 1.92 6.82
N LYS A 279 13.90 3.24 6.72
CA LYS A 279 13.41 4.09 7.82
C LYS A 279 12.05 3.63 8.33
N CYS A 280 11.13 3.27 7.42
CA CYS A 280 9.83 2.73 7.79
C CYS A 280 9.96 1.40 8.52
N LEU A 281 10.81 0.48 8.04
CA LEU A 281 11.05 -0.80 8.70
C LEU A 281 11.64 -0.62 10.10
N ALA A 282 12.61 0.28 10.27
CA ALA A 282 13.18 0.59 11.57
C ALA A 282 12.11 1.14 12.54
N THR A 283 11.24 2.02 12.04
CA THR A 283 10.13 2.61 12.82
C THR A 283 9.08 1.56 13.18
N ALA A 284 8.78 0.62 12.28
CA ALA A 284 7.86 -0.47 12.55
C ALA A 284 8.41 -1.44 13.60
N LEU A 285 9.71 -1.76 13.54
CA LEU A 285 10.35 -2.74 14.43
C LEU A 285 10.66 -2.20 15.83
N SER A 286 10.78 -0.89 16.00
CA SER A 286 11.00 -0.26 17.30
C SER A 286 9.75 -0.25 18.20
N LYS A 287 8.56 -0.48 17.62
CA LYS A 287 7.29 -0.52 18.35
C LYS A 287 7.22 -1.73 19.32
N PRO A 288 6.54 -1.58 20.47
CA PRO A 288 6.42 -2.65 21.46
C PRO A 288 5.43 -3.71 20.99
N TRP A 289 5.92 -4.72 20.28
CA TRP A 289 5.10 -5.86 19.82
C TRP A 289 5.07 -7.02 20.82
N PRO A 290 3.93 -7.74 20.94
CA PRO A 290 3.90 -9.04 21.60
C PRO A 290 4.94 -10.01 20.98
N PRO A 291 5.53 -10.93 21.76
CA PRO A 291 6.59 -11.80 21.27
C PRO A 291 6.23 -12.61 20.01
N LEU A 292 4.99 -13.09 19.92
CA LEU A 292 4.50 -13.84 18.76
C LEU A 292 4.33 -12.96 17.52
N ALA A 293 3.78 -11.75 17.69
CA ALA A 293 3.66 -10.76 16.63
C ALA A 293 5.04 -10.36 16.10
N ARG A 294 6.01 -10.10 17.00
CA ARG A 294 7.40 -9.81 16.62
C ARG A 294 8.04 -10.93 15.80
N LYS A 295 7.79 -12.19 16.18
CA LYS A 295 8.26 -13.36 15.42
C LYS A 295 7.63 -13.44 14.03
N LEU A 296 6.33 -13.15 13.90
CA LEU A 296 5.64 -13.11 12.61
C LEU A 296 6.18 -11.99 11.72
N LEU A 297 6.32 -10.78 12.26
CA LEU A 297 6.92 -9.63 11.55
C LEU A 297 8.33 -9.97 11.07
N GLY A 298 9.16 -10.59 11.92
CA GLY A 298 10.50 -11.05 11.54
C GLY A 298 10.51 -12.04 10.35
N ARG A 299 9.46 -12.87 10.20
CA ARG A 299 9.30 -13.78 9.04
C ARG A 299 8.73 -13.09 7.81
N ALA A 300 8.08 -11.93 7.99
CA ALA A 300 7.49 -11.16 6.90
C ALA A 300 8.53 -10.26 6.21
N LEU A 301 9.55 -9.84 6.95
CA LEU A 301 10.64 -9.03 6.39
C LEU A 301 11.44 -9.79 5.34
N PRO A 302 12.02 -9.07 4.35
CA PRO A 302 13.01 -9.67 3.47
C PRO A 302 14.18 -10.21 4.32
N ALA A 303 14.72 -11.36 3.91
CA ALA A 303 15.90 -11.91 4.58
C ALA A 303 17.05 -10.89 4.53
N PRO A 304 17.84 -10.75 5.61
CA PRO A 304 19.02 -9.89 5.56
C PRO A 304 19.92 -10.34 4.40
N PRO A 305 20.63 -9.39 3.75
CA PRO A 305 21.57 -9.71 2.69
C PRO A 305 22.55 -10.78 3.17
N GLY A 306 22.79 -11.81 2.36
CA GLY A 306 23.79 -12.82 2.68
C GLY A 306 25.19 -12.19 2.69
N TRP A 307 26.18 -12.88 3.26
CA TRP A 307 27.58 -12.40 3.27
C TRP A 307 28.07 -11.99 1.87
N GLY A 308 27.66 -12.72 0.82
CA GLY A 308 27.97 -12.39 -0.57
C GLY A 308 27.26 -11.15 -1.13
N ASP A 309 26.09 -10.78 -0.59
CA ASP A 309 25.40 -9.54 -0.97
C ASP A 309 26.05 -8.33 -0.27
N VAL A 310 26.46 -8.50 0.99
CA VAL A 310 27.21 -7.50 1.77
C VAL A 310 28.57 -7.21 1.13
N LEU A 311 29.31 -8.24 0.70
CA LEU A 311 30.58 -8.05 -0.02
C LEU A 311 30.39 -7.23 -1.29
N ARG A 312 29.33 -7.45 -2.06
CA ARG A 312 29.06 -6.68 -3.29
C ARG A 312 28.61 -5.25 -3.03
N GLU A 313 27.89 -5.00 -1.92
CA GLU A 313 27.58 -3.62 -1.48
C GLU A 313 28.84 -2.90 -0.98
N VAL A 314 29.72 -3.59 -0.25
CA VAL A 314 30.97 -3.05 0.32
C VAL A 314 32.06 -2.84 -0.74
N GLU A 315 32.14 -3.72 -1.73
CA GLU A 315 33.04 -3.57 -2.90
C GLU A 315 32.64 -2.38 -3.78
N GLY A 316 31.46 -1.78 -3.52
CA GLY A 316 30.95 -0.67 -4.30
C GLY A 316 30.88 -1.04 -5.78
N VAL A 317 30.64 -0.05 -6.61
CA VAL A 317 30.49 -0.17 -8.06
C VAL A 317 31.81 -0.58 -8.77
N ALA A 318 32.84 -1.05 -8.06
CA ALA A 318 34.13 -1.44 -8.65
C ALA A 318 34.14 -2.81 -9.34
N ALA A 319 33.24 -3.75 -8.98
CA ALA A 319 33.17 -5.06 -9.64
C ALA A 319 32.20 -5.11 -10.84
N ALA A 320 31.49 -4.02 -11.11
CA ALA A 320 30.65 -3.89 -12.31
C ALA A 320 31.21 -2.83 -13.27
N SER A 321 32.54 -2.77 -13.44
CA SER A 321 33.04 -2.46 -14.77
C SER A 321 32.62 -3.63 -15.66
N SER A 322 31.47 -3.46 -16.29
CA SER A 322 31.13 -4.19 -17.49
C SER A 322 32.14 -3.74 -18.52
N HIS A 323 33.30 -4.41 -18.59
CA HIS A 323 34.10 -4.43 -19.80
C HIS A 323 33.21 -5.08 -20.86
N PRO A 324 32.63 -4.31 -21.79
CA PRO A 324 31.80 -4.89 -22.82
C PRO A 324 32.78 -5.38 -23.89
N GLY A 325 33.24 -6.62 -23.75
CA GLY A 325 33.95 -7.34 -24.82
C GLY A 325 35.47 -7.20 -24.90
N ASP A 326 36.21 -7.42 -23.81
CA ASP A 326 37.63 -7.76 -23.97
C ASP A 326 37.77 -9.28 -24.18
N TRP A 327 37.75 -9.68 -25.45
CA TRP A 327 37.93 -11.06 -25.90
C TRP A 327 39.30 -11.65 -25.52
N ARG A 328 40.25 -10.82 -25.04
CA ARG A 328 41.60 -11.23 -24.64
C ARG A 328 41.67 -12.16 -23.44
N TYR A 329 40.64 -12.17 -22.57
CA TYR A 329 40.61 -13.00 -21.35
C TYR A 329 39.63 -14.15 -21.42
N LYS A 330 39.13 -14.48 -22.62
CA LYS A 330 38.15 -15.56 -22.82
C LYS A 330 38.68 -16.94 -22.39
N ASP A 331 39.99 -17.14 -22.47
CA ASP A 331 40.65 -18.41 -22.17
C ASP A 331 41.65 -18.30 -20.99
N PHE A 332 41.50 -17.27 -20.15
CA PHE A 332 42.38 -17.06 -18.99
C PHE A 332 41.91 -17.92 -17.82
N ASP A 333 42.62 -19.02 -17.55
CA ASP A 333 42.39 -19.86 -16.39
C ASP A 333 43.06 -19.24 -15.15
N TYR A 334 42.37 -19.22 -14.02
CA TYR A 334 42.84 -18.58 -12.78
C TYR A 334 43.46 -19.59 -11.79
N GLU A 335 43.95 -20.72 -12.30
CA GLU A 335 44.74 -21.69 -11.55
C GLU A 335 46.22 -21.74 -12.00
#